data_AF-A0A5S5MDU9-F1
#
_entry.id   AF-A0A5S5MDU9-F1
#
_cell.length_a   1.000
_cell.length_b   1.000
_cell.length_c   1.000
_cell.angle_alpha   90.00
_cell.angle_beta   90.00
_cell.angle_gamma   90.00
#
_symmetry.space_group_name_H-M   'P 1'
#
loop_
_entity.id
_entity.type
_entity.pdbx_description
1 polymer ?
#
loop_
_entity_poly.entity_id
_entity_poly.type
_entity_poly.pdbx_seq_one_letter_code
_entity_poly.pdbx_strand_id
1 'polypeptide(L)' 'MNPLVKGYTGLGLFLSKRLVLAHGGHIYAENCDKGGAVFGFCLPMEE' A
#
# COMPACT_ATOMS: atom_id res chain seq x y z
N MET A 1 15.65 -13.49 -22.25
CA MET A 1 14.81 -12.34 -21.87
C MET A 1 13.55 -12.92 -21.23
N ASN A 2 13.36 -12.80 -19.91
CA ASN A 2 12.23 -13.41 -19.20
C ASN A 2 10.96 -12.55 -19.46
N PRO A 3 9.79 -13.13 -19.77
CA PRO A 3 8.66 -12.35 -20.22
C PRO A 3 8.09 -11.56 -19.04
N LEU A 4 8.29 -10.25 -19.12
CA LEU A 4 7.37 -9.19 -18.73
C LEU A 4 6.51 -9.50 -17.51
N VAL A 5 6.96 -9.01 -16.34
CA VAL A 5 6.07 -8.70 -15.22
C VAL A 5 4.94 -7.82 -15.76
N LYS A 6 3.78 -8.43 -16.03
CA LYS A 6 2.62 -7.72 -16.55
C LYS A 6 1.98 -7.01 -15.36
N GLY A 7 2.29 -5.73 -15.20
CA GLY A 7 1.64 -4.89 -14.20
C GLY A 7 0.13 -4.88 -14.46
N TYR A 8 -0.66 -5.31 -13.46
CA TYR A 8 -2.09 -5.05 -13.43
C TYR A 8 -2.32 -3.53 -13.27
N THR A 9 -3.57 -3.09 -13.35
CA THR A 9 -3.99 -1.67 -13.34
C THR A 9 -3.62 -0.85 -12.08
N GLY A 10 -2.87 -1.41 -11.12
CA GLY A 10 -2.47 -0.71 -9.89
C GLY A 10 -3.63 -0.49 -8.90
N LEU A 11 -4.74 -1.19 -9.08
CA LEU A 11 -5.95 -0.99 -8.27
C LEU A 11 -5.79 -1.41 -6.81
N GLY A 12 -4.89 -2.36 -6.50
CA GLY A 12 -4.72 -2.88 -5.13
C GLY A 12 -4.43 -1.77 -4.11
N LEU A 13 -3.33 -1.03 -4.32
CA LEU A 13 -2.92 0.04 -3.39
C LEU A 13 -3.90 1.22 -3.39
N PHE A 14 -4.54 1.49 -4.53
CA PHE A 14 -5.60 2.51 -4.62
C PHE A 14 -6.81 2.14 -3.75
N LEU A 15 -7.27 0.89 -3.82
CA LEU A 15 -8.37 0.39 -2.99
C LEU A 15 -7.98 0.36 -1.51
N SER A 16 -6.78 -0.13 -1.18
CA SER A 16 -6.25 -0.11 0.19
C SER A 16 -6.25 1.29 0.77
N LYS A 17 -5.79 2.30 0.02
CA LYS A 17 -5.81 3.70 0.46
C LYS A 17 -7.23 4.19 0.73
N ARG A 18 -8.19 3.87 -0.14
CA ARG A 18 -9.59 4.25 0.05
C ARG A 18 -10.20 3.61 1.29
N LEU A 19 -9.93 2.33 1.53
CA LEU A 19 -10.44 1.61 2.70
C LEU A 19 -9.84 2.19 3.99
N VAL A 20 -8.52 2.34 4.07
CA VAL A 20 -7.86 2.87 5.26
C VAL A 20 -8.38 4.27 5.60
N LEU A 21 -8.48 5.16 4.62
CA LEU A 21 -9.00 6.52 4.83
C LEU A 21 -10.48 6.53 5.24
N ALA A 22 -11.30 5.65 4.68
CA ALA A 22 -12.72 5.54 5.04
C ALA A 22 -12.93 5.08 6.49
N HIS A 23 -11.97 4.35 7.07
CA HIS A 23 -11.97 3.93 8.47
C HIS A 23 -11.23 4.92 9.39
N GLY A 24 -10.94 6.14 8.92
CA GLY A 24 -10.23 7.16 9.71
C GLY A 24 -8.76 6.85 9.96
N GLY A 25 -8.19 5.90 9.22
CA GLY A 25 -6.80 5.49 9.35
C GLY A 25 -5.82 6.27 8.50
N HIS A 26 -4.56 5.87 8.58
CA HIS A 26 -3.44 6.42 7.82
C HIS A 26 -2.69 5.30 7.08
N ILE A 27 -2.20 5.56 5.87
CA ILE A 27 -1.44 4.61 5.04
C ILE A 27 -0.23 5.33 4.44
N TYR A 28 0.92 4.66 4.42
CA TYR A 28 2.18 5.19 3.92
C TYR A 28 2.97 4.14 3.13
N ALA A 29 3.93 4.63 2.34
CA ALA A 29 4.87 3.81 1.60
C ALA A 29 6.23 4.47 1.61
N GLU A 30 7.27 3.70 1.87
CA GLU A 30 8.66 4.17 1.99
C GLU A 30 9.60 3.20 1.29
N ASN A 31 10.70 3.71 0.73
CA ASN A 31 11.76 2.88 0.19
C ASN A 31 12.68 2.41 1.30
N CYS A 32 13.14 1.17 1.26
CA CYS A 32 14.14 0.68 2.21
C CYS A 32 15.54 1.08 1.75
N ASP A 33 16.44 1.38 2.71
CA ASP A 33 17.83 1.76 2.44
C ASP A 33 18.60 0.74 1.59
N LYS A 34 18.27 -0.55 1.74
CA LYS A 34 18.93 -1.67 1.02
C LYS A 34 18.14 -2.15 -0.20
N GLY A 35 17.12 -1.40 -0.63
CA GLY A 35 16.23 -1.75 -1.73
C GLY A 35 14.94 -2.43 -1.30
N GLY A 36 13.94 -2.41 -2.20
CA GLY A 36 12.56 -2.79 -1.89
C GLY A 36 11.76 -1.61 -1.31
N ALA A 37 10.56 -1.91 -0.81
CA ALA A 37 9.65 -0.92 -0.26
C ALA A 37 8.89 -1.50 0.96
N VAL A 38 8.60 -0.64 1.93
CA VAL A 38 7.68 -0.91 3.05
C VAL A 38 6.38 -0.18 2.79
N PHE A 39 5.27 -0.91 2.95
CA PHE A 39 3.92 -0.36 2.95
C PHE A 39 3.31 -0.63 4.32
N GLY A 40 2.78 0.39 4.96
CA GLY A 40 2.18 0.28 6.29
C GLY A 40 0.91 1.10 6.41
N PHE A 41 0.05 0.74 7.36
CA PHE A 41 -1.13 1.50 7.70
C PHE A 41 -1.44 1.38 9.20
N CYS A 42 -2.22 2.33 9.70
CA CYS A 42 -2.74 2.36 11.06
C CYS A 42 -4.23 2.63 11.01
N LEU A 43 -5.00 1.98 11.89
CA LEU A 43 -6.42 2.25 12.11
C LEU A 43 -6.60 2.69 13.57
N PRO A 44 -7.60 3.54 13.87
CA PRO A 44 -8.02 3.79 15.24
C PRO A 44 -8.45 2.48 15.92
N MET A 45 -8.11 2.32 17.20
CA MET A 45 -8.70 1.27 18.04
C MET A 45 -10.09 1.75 18.50
N GLU A 46 -11.05 0.85 18.61
CA GLU A 46 -12.32 1.15 19.27
C GLU A 46 -12.08 1.36 20.79
N GLU A 47 -12.92 2.19 21.44
CA GLU A 47 -12.98 2.31 22.90
C GLU A 47 -13.68 1.10 23.55
#